data_AF-A0A7J2U3M6-F1
#
_entry.id   AF-A0A7J2U3M6-F1
#
_cell.length_a   1.000
_cell.length_b   1.000
_cell.length_c   1.000
_cell.angle_alpha   90.00
_cell.angle_beta   90.00
_cell.angle_gamma   90.00
#
_symmetry.space_group_name_H-M   'P 1'
#
loop_
_entity.id
_entity.type
_entity.pdbx_description
1 polymer ?
#
loop_
_entity_poly.entity_id
_entity_poly.type
_entity_poly.pdbx_seq_one_letter_code
_entity_poly.pdbx_strand_id
1 'polypeptide(L)' 'MGIVYSIRIPRKLKEEMDKLKDVVDWRKEIIAFIEEKIEVYKRQKVLQEIVEALKELPETPRGTAARLVREDRDSY' A
#
# COMPACT_ATOMS: atom_id res chain seq x y z
N MET A 1 10.38 -8.24 -22.73
CA MET A 1 9.92 -9.63 -22.48
C MET A 1 8.68 -9.54 -21.61
N GLY A 2 7.52 -9.99 -22.08
CA GLY A 2 6.25 -9.89 -21.35
C GLY A 2 5.78 -11.26 -20.86
N ILE A 3 5.08 -11.28 -19.71
CA ILE A 3 4.44 -12.48 -19.15
C ILE A 3 2.93 -12.34 -19.36
N VAL A 4 2.25 -13.43 -19.74
CA VAL A 4 0.79 -13.44 -19.91
C VAL A 4 0.12 -13.65 -18.56
N TYR A 5 -0.84 -12.79 -18.24
CA TYR A 5 -1.68 -12.90 -17.04
C TYR A 5 -3.14 -13.09 -17.43
N SER A 6 -3.73 -14.22 -17.05
CA SER A 6 -5.10 -14.60 -17.39
C SER A 6 -5.95 -14.66 -16.13
N ILE A 7 -7.02 -13.86 -16.08
CA ILE A 7 -7.99 -13.86 -14.99
C ILE A 7 -9.35 -14.33 -15.50
N ARG A 8 -10.01 -15.22 -14.76
CA ARG A 8 -11.42 -15.55 -15.01
C ARG A 8 -12.30 -14.42 -14.48
N ILE A 9 -13.09 -13.82 -15.36
CA ILE A 9 -14.05 -12.77 -15.01
C ILE A 9 -15.49 -13.20 -15.32
N PRO A 10 -16.50 -12.63 -14.63
CA PRO A 10 -17.90 -12.85 -14.97
C PRO A 10 -18.18 -12.42 -16.42
N ARG A 11 -19.03 -13.19 -17.12
CA ARG A 11 -19.38 -12.92 -18.52
C ARG A 11 -19.95 -11.51 -18.73
N LYS A 12 -20.83 -11.07 -17.83
CA LYS A 12 -21.42 -9.71 -17.86
C LYS A 12 -20.36 -8.61 -17.85
N LEU A 13 -19.27 -8.78 -17.08
CA LEU A 13 -18.19 -7.80 -17.03
C LEU A 13 -17.46 -7.73 -18.38
N LYS A 14 -17.18 -8.88 -18.99
CA LYS A 14 -16.55 -8.93 -20.31
C LYS A 14 -17.40 -8.24 -21.38
N GLU A 15 -18.72 -8.44 -21.33
CA GLU A 15 -19.68 -7.81 -22.25
C GLU A 15 -19.68 -6.28 -22.11
N GLU A 16 -19.68 -5.74 -20.88
CA GLU A 16 -19.55 -4.29 -20.67
C GLU A 16 -18.21 -3.75 -21.13
N MET A 17 -17.11 -4.48 -20.90
CA MET A 17 -15.80 -4.10 -21.42
C MET A 17 -15.79 -4.04 -22.96
N ASP A 18 -16.43 -5.01 -23.62
CA ASP A 18 -16.51 -5.04 -25.09
C ASP A 18 -17.31 -3.87 -25.68
N LYS A 19 -18.36 -3.42 -24.99
CA LYS A 19 -19.15 -2.24 -25.42
C LYS A 19 -18.33 -0.95 -25.41
N LEU A 20 -17.32 -0.88 -24.55
CA LEU A 20 -16.50 0.32 -24.34
C LEU A 20 -15.10 0.21 -24.95
N LYS A 21 -14.78 -0.89 -25.63
CA LYS A 21 -13.43 -1.17 -26.18
C LYS A 21 -12.93 -0.11 -27.16
N ASP A 22 -13.84 0.61 -27.82
CA ASP A 22 -13.50 1.63 -28.82
C ASP A 22 -13.12 2.97 -28.15
N VAL A 23 -13.40 3.12 -26.85
CA VAL A 23 -13.13 4.33 -26.06
C VAL A 23 -12.06 4.06 -24.99
N VAL A 24 -11.97 2.82 -24.49
CA VAL A 24 -11.13 2.46 -23.35
C VAL A 24 -10.10 1.40 -23.74
N ASP A 25 -8.82 1.69 -23.50
CA ASP A 25 -7.75 0.69 -23.55
C ASP A 25 -7.71 -0.11 -22.26
N TRP A 26 -8.50 -1.18 -22.21
CA TRP A 26 -8.59 -2.05 -21.04
C TRP A 26 -7.26 -2.67 -20.62
N ARG A 27 -6.30 -2.87 -21.55
CA ARG A 27 -4.97 -3.37 -21.17
C ARG A 27 -4.27 -2.33 -20.32
N LYS A 28 -4.24 -1.07 -20.78
CA LYS A 28 -3.60 0.02 -20.07
C LYS A 28 -4.25 0.28 -18.71
N GLU A 29 -5.58 0.33 -18.67
CA GLU A 29 -6.34 0.55 -17.43
C GLU A 29 -6.08 -0.53 -16.39
N ILE A 30 -6.11 -1.81 -16.79
CA ILE A 30 -5.88 -2.92 -15.86
C ILE A 30 -4.45 -2.93 -15.34
N ILE A 31 -3.46 -2.66 -16.20
CA ILE A 31 -2.05 -2.60 -15.77
C ILE A 31 -1.86 -1.46 -14.78
N ALA A 32 -2.32 -0.25 -15.11
CA ALA A 32 -2.18 0.91 -14.23
C ALA A 32 -2.85 0.68 -12.87
N PHE A 33 -4.05 0.09 -12.87
CA PHE A 33 -4.76 -0.28 -11.65
C PHE A 33 -3.96 -1.27 -10.80
N ILE A 34 -3.38 -2.31 -11.41
CA ILE A 34 -2.57 -3.30 -10.68
C ILE A 34 -1.31 -2.65 -10.11
N GLU A 35 -0.62 -1.80 -10.87
CA GLU A 35 0.58 -1.08 -10.41
C GLU A 35 0.28 -0.18 -9.21
N GLU A 36 -0.80 0.61 -9.28
CA GLU A 36 -1.24 1.47 -8.18
C GLU A 36 -1.55 0.64 -6.92
N LYS A 37 -2.29 -0.47 -7.07
CA LYS A 37 -2.61 -1.35 -5.95
C LYS A 37 -1.37 -1.98 -5.32
N ILE A 38 -0.41 -2.42 -6.14
CA ILE A 38 0.85 -2.96 -5.63
C ILE A 38 1.57 -1.93 -4.75
N GLU A 39 1.64 -0.67 -5.19
CA GLU A 39 2.30 0.39 -4.44
C GLU A 39 1.60 0.65 -3.09
N VAL A 40 0.26 0.69 -3.09
CA VAL A 40 -0.53 0.84 -1.86
C VAL A 40 -0.27 -0.32 -0.89
N TYR A 41 -0.33 -1.57 -1.36
CA TYR A 41 -0.12 -2.74 -0.51
C TYR A 41 1.32 -2.87 -0.01
N LYS A 42 2.31 -2.47 -0.81
CA LYS A 42 3.71 -2.40 -0.36
C LYS A 42 3.87 -1.43 0.81
N ARG A 43 3.31 -0.23 0.71
CA ARG A 43 3.35 0.76 1.80
C ARG A 43 2.67 0.24 3.07
N GLN A 44 1.50 -0.40 2.91
CA GLN A 44 0.78 -1.01 4.03
C GLN A 44 1.61 -2.11 4.71
N LYS A 45 2.24 -2.99 3.91
CA LYS A 45 3.08 -4.06 4.43
C LYS A 45 4.27 -3.51 5.22
N VAL A 46 4.98 -2.51 4.69
CA VAL A 46 6.09 -1.86 5.39
C VAL A 46 5.64 -1.25 6.71
N LEU A 47 4.50 -0.55 6.71
CA LEU A 47 3.96 0.02 7.95
C LEU A 47 3.62 -1.08 8.98
N GLN A 48 3.03 -2.18 8.52
CA GLN A 48 2.70 -3.32 9.37
C GLN A 48 3.96 -3.98 9.95
N GLU A 49 5.01 -4.14 9.16
CA GLU A 49 6.32 -4.66 9.60
C GLU A 49 6.95 -3.75 10.66
N ILE A 50 6.90 -2.43 10.48
CA ILE A 50 7.37 -1.45 11.48
C ILE A 50 6.58 -1.60 12.78
N VAL A 51 5.25 -1.66 12.71
CA VAL A 51 4.40 -1.81 13.90
C VAL A 51 4.71 -3.11 14.63
N GLU A 52 4.92 -4.21 13.91
CA GLU A 52 5.24 -5.49 14.52
C GLU A 52 6.62 -5.48 15.18
N ALA A 53 7.63 -4.92 14.51
CA ALA A 53 8.96 -4.74 15.09
C ALA A 53 8.93 -3.85 16.36
N LEU A 54 8.08 -2.82 16.39
CA LEU A 54 7.91 -1.96 17.57
C LEU A 54 7.24 -2.68 18.74
N LYS A 55 6.36 -3.67 18.49
CA LYS A 55 5.74 -4.46 19.57
C LYS A 55 6.74 -5.38 20.27
N GLU A 56 7.79 -5.81 19.57
CA GLU A 56 8.85 -6.65 20.14
C GLU A 56 9.81 -5.84 21.03
N LEU A 57 9.79 -4.51 20.94
CA LEU A 57 10.64 -3.65 21.77
C LEU A 57 10.07 -3.54 23.20
N PRO A 58 10.94 -3.55 24.23
CA PRO A 58 10.51 -3.36 25.60
C PRO A 58 9.91 -1.96 25.79
N GLU A 59 8.88 -1.87 26.63
CA GLU A 59 8.28 -0.59 26.98
C GLU A 59 9.31 0.32 27.67
N THR A 60 9.42 1.56 27.20
CA THR A 60 10.31 2.53 27.84
C THR A 60 9.76 2.94 29.21
N PRO A 61 10.63 3.23 30.20
CA PRO A 61 10.21 3.67 31.53
C PRO A 61 9.25 4.85 31.49
N ARG A 62 8.26 4.85 32.38
CA ARG A 62 7.28 5.93 32.49
C ARG A 62 7.98 7.27 32.69
N GLY A 63 7.63 8.25 31.86
CA GLY A 63 8.21 9.60 31.92
C GLY A 63 9.42 9.82 31.00
N THR A 64 9.89 8.80 30.29
CA THR A 64 11.02 8.93 29.34
C THR A 64 10.74 10.00 28.27
N ALA A 65 9.56 9.99 27.64
CA ALA A 65 9.19 11.00 26.65
C ALA A 65 9.17 12.42 27.24
N ALA A 66 8.60 12.60 28.45
CA ALA A 66 8.51 13.90 29.10
C ALA A 66 9.87 14.44 29.60
N ARG A 67 10.84 13.55 29.84
CA ARG A 67 12.23 13.91 30.14
C ARG A 67 12.95 14.36 28.87
N LEU A 68 12.86 13.57 27.79
CA LEU A 68 13.50 13.89 26.51
C LEU A 68 13.01 15.22 25.92
N VAL A 69 11.71 15.50 25.97
CA VAL A 69 11.14 16.77 25.49
C VAL A 69 11.58 17.96 26.36
N ARG A 70 11.76 17.76 27.67
CA ARG A 70 12.29 18.80 28.57
C ARG A 70 13.76 19.09 28.32
N GLU A 71 14.57 18.03 28.17
CA GLU A 71 16.00 18.15 27.89
C GLU A 71 16.25 18.89 26.57
N ASP A 72 15.50 18.59 25.51
CA ASP A 72 15.62 19.27 24.21
C ASP A 72 15.20 20.74 24.28
N ARG A 73 14.09 21.04 24.96
CA ARG A 73 13.60 22.42 25.15
C ARG A 73 14.55 23.27 25.98
N ASP A 74 15.11 22.71 27.05
CA ASP A 74 15.98 23.43 27.98
C ASP A 74 17.43 23.51 27.46
N SER A 75 17.71 23.00 26.25
CA SER A 75 19.01 23.08 25.55
C SER A 75 19.16 24.30 24.61
N TYR A 76 18.15 25.18 24.55
CA TYR A 76 18.15 26.47 23.83
C TYR A 76 17.90 27.63 24.79
#